data_AF-A0A9E2KM67-F1
#
_entry.id   AF-A0A9E2KM67-F1
#
_cell.length_a   1.000
_cell.length_b   1.000
_cell.length_c   1.000
_cell.angle_alpha   90.00
_cell.angle_beta   90.00
_cell.angle_gamma   90.00
#
_symmetry.space_group_name_H-M   'P 1'
#
loop_
_entity.id
_entity.type
_entity.pdbx_description
1 polymer ?
#
loop_
_entity_poly.entity_id
_entity_poly.type
_entity_poly.pdbx_seq_one_letter_code
_entity_poly.pdbx_strand_id
1 'polypeptide(L)'
;MINGNVNEFVDRIYTCQDTVFIYRGKKYWFQGYMPNENIVHMEIFQIDPAAEDYVWEYNGSSIKEGQEAFQTAPIFDGKTFWEVEQEMEWVDC
;
A
#
# COMPACT_ATOMS: atom_id res chain seq x y z
N MET A 1 13.33 0.98 2.13
CA MET A 1 12.59 2.08 1.54
C MET A 1 13.63 3.07 1.07
N ILE A 2 13.66 3.36 -0.22
CA ILE A 2 14.57 4.31 -0.88
C ILE A 2 13.86 5.67 -0.84
N ASN A 3 14.64 6.73 -0.61
CA ASN A 3 14.19 8.14 -0.51
C ASN A 3 13.26 8.48 0.67
N GLY A 4 12.93 7.54 1.55
CA GLY A 4 12.08 7.82 2.72
C GLY A 4 12.30 6.87 3.89
N ASN A 5 11.57 7.12 4.99
CA ASN A 5 11.58 6.29 6.18
C ASN A 5 10.45 5.25 6.12
N VAL A 6 10.79 3.98 6.39
CA VAL A 6 9.80 2.88 6.33
C VAL A 6 8.70 3.02 7.38
N ASN A 7 9.00 3.54 8.58
CA ASN A 7 8.00 3.73 9.63
C ASN A 7 7.04 4.87 9.26
N GLU A 8 7.55 5.97 8.69
CA GLU A 8 6.70 7.06 8.22
C GLU A 8 5.79 6.63 7.06
N PHE A 9 6.29 5.77 6.17
CA PHE A 9 5.47 5.17 5.12
C PHE A 9 4.34 4.33 5.72
N VAL A 10 4.65 3.46 6.68
CA VAL A 10 3.69 2.60 7.38
C VAL A 10 2.67 3.42 8.18
N ASP A 11 3.06 4.56 8.75
CA ASP A 11 2.16 5.52 9.40
C ASP A 11 1.23 6.22 8.40
N ARG A 12 1.69 6.49 7.17
CA ARG A 12 0.84 7.01 6.09
C ARG A 12 -0.22 6.00 5.65
N ILE A 13 0.14 4.72 5.54
CA ILE A 13 -0.83 3.63 5.32
C ILE A 13 -1.87 3.60 6.45
N TYR A 14 -1.42 3.67 7.71
CA TYR A 14 -2.33 3.70 8.86
C TYR A 14 -3.25 4.93 8.86
N THR A 15 -2.79 6.06 8.35
CA THR A 15 -3.64 7.26 8.26
C THR A 15 -4.48 7.31 6.98
N CYS A 16 -4.52 6.22 6.21
CA CYS A 16 -5.24 6.10 4.94
C CYS A 16 -4.85 7.19 3.93
N GLN A 17 -3.64 7.72 4.02
CA GLN A 17 -3.17 8.75 3.12
C GLN A 17 -2.74 8.14 1.79
N ASP A 18 -3.20 8.75 0.70
CA ASP A 18 -2.76 8.40 -0.64
C ASP A 18 -1.24 8.50 -0.74
N THR A 19 -0.61 7.47 -1.31
CA THR A 19 0.86 7.45 -1.47
C THR A 19 1.27 6.64 -2.69
N VAL A 20 2.27 7.16 -3.42
CA VAL A 20 2.83 6.51 -4.59
C VAL A 20 4.22 5.96 -4.29
N PHE A 21 4.46 4.73 -4.72
CA PHE A 21 5.74 4.04 -4.54
C PHE A 21 6.07 3.16 -5.74
N ILE A 22 7.36 2.87 -5.92
CA ILE A 22 7.87 2.09 -7.05
C ILE A 22 8.56 0.84 -6.52
N TYR A 23 8.26 -0.31 -7.14
CA TYR A 23 8.98 -1.55 -6.90
C TYR A 23 9.36 -2.18 -8.25
N ARG A 24 10.66 -2.43 -8.47
CA ARG A 24 11.18 -3.05 -9.71
C ARG A 24 10.69 -2.39 -11.00
N GLY A 25 10.63 -1.06 -10.98
CA GLY A 25 10.19 -0.25 -12.13
C GLY A 25 8.67 -0.25 -12.35
N LYS A 26 7.88 -0.94 -11.52
CA LYS A 26 6.42 -0.84 -11.51
C LYS A 26 5.99 0.22 -10.49
N LYS A 27 5.12 1.13 -10.91
CA LYS A 27 4.59 2.22 -10.09
C LYS A 27 3.25 1.82 -9.50
N TYR A 28 3.12 2.01 -8.19
CA TYR A 28 1.95 1.67 -7.41
C TYR A 28 1.37 2.91 -6.75
N TRP A 29 0.05 2.91 -6.58
CA TRP A 29 -0.68 3.91 -5.83
C TRP A 29 -1.53 3.21 -4.78
N PHE A 30 -1.25 3.49 -3.50
CA PHE A 30 -2.12 3.13 -2.39
C PHE A 30 -3.13 4.25 -2.11
N GLN A 31 -4.37 3.86 -1.86
CA GLN A 31 -5.42 4.75 -1.36
C GLN A 31 -6.19 4.06 -0.24
N GLY A 32 -6.60 4.83 0.77
CA GLY A 32 -7.50 4.37 1.83
C GLY A 32 -8.61 5.38 2.08
N TYR A 33 -9.83 4.90 2.32
CA TYR A 33 -10.97 5.75 2.67
C TYR A 33 -12.01 4.96 3.48
N MET A 34 -12.97 5.69 4.06
CA MET A 34 -14.09 5.11 4.80
C MET A 34 -15.38 5.34 4.02
N PRO A 35 -15.89 4.34 3.27
CA PRO A 35 -17.13 4.49 2.51
C PRO A 35 -18.34 4.81 3.41
N ASN A 36 -18.28 4.38 4.67
CA ASN A 36 -19.24 4.70 5.73
C ASN A 36 -18.58 4.52 7.11
N GLU A 37 -19.31 4.82 8.19
CA GLU A 37 -18.80 4.83 9.57
C GLU A 37 -18.24 3.48 10.08
N ASN A 38 -18.57 2.36 9.41
CA ASN A 38 -18.23 1.01 9.87
C ASN A 38 -17.29 0.25 8.94
N ILE A 39 -16.92 0.84 7.80
CA ILE A 39 -16.07 0.18 6.80
C ILE A 39 -14.84 1.03 6.54
N VAL A 40 -13.69 0.38 6.62
CA VAL A 40 -12.42 0.86 6.12
C VAL A 40 -12.14 0.13 4.82
N HIS A 41 -11.91 0.90 3.77
CA HIS A 41 -11.50 0.43 2.47
C HIS A 41 -10.07 0.87 2.21
N MET A 42 -9.22 -0.05 1.76
CA MET A 42 -7.85 0.24 1.33
C MET A 42 -7.56 -0.54 0.06
N GLU A 43 -6.88 0.08 -0.89
CA GLU A 43 -6.62 -0.52 -2.20
C GLU A 43 -5.25 -0.11 -2.72
N ILE A 44 -4.67 -0.95 -3.57
CA ILE A 44 -3.46 -0.63 -4.31
C ILE A 44 -3.71 -0.88 -5.79
N PHE A 45 -3.37 0.13 -6.59
CA PHE A 45 -3.31 0.05 -8.04
C PHE A 45 -1.87 -0.05 -8.51
N GLN A 46 -1.63 -0.81 -9.58
CA GLN A 46 -0.43 -0.65 -10.39
C GLN A 46 -0.75 0.32 -11.52
N ILE A 47 -0.17 1.52 -11.48
CA ILE A 47 -0.48 2.61 -12.41
C ILE A 47 0.49 2.67 -13.60
N ASP A 48 1.67 2.08 -13.49
CA ASP A 48 2.62 1.97 -14.60
C ASP A 48 3.50 0.71 -14.47
N PRO A 49 3.46 -0.24 -15.41
CA PRO A 49 2.43 -0.35 -16.45
C PRO A 49 1.05 -0.53 -15.80
N ALA A 50 0.00 0.07 -16.37
CA ALA A 50 -1.34 -0.01 -15.81
C ALA A 50 -1.83 -1.48 -15.75
N ALA A 51 -2.35 -1.89 -14.60
CA ALA A 51 -3.12 -3.13 -14.45
C ALA A 51 -4.62 -2.85 -14.59
N GLU A 52 -5.41 -3.84 -15.03
CA GLU A 52 -6.86 -3.68 -15.20
C GLU A 52 -7.61 -3.62 -13.85
N ASP A 53 -7.11 -4.34 -12.84
CA ASP A 53 -7.71 -4.47 -11.51
C ASP A 53 -6.75 -4.03 -10.40
N TYR A 54 -7.30 -3.93 -9.19
CA TYR A 54 -6.55 -3.82 -7.95
C TYR A 54 -5.52 -4.93 -7.81
N VAL A 55 -4.27 -4.58 -7.47
CA VAL A 55 -3.28 -5.59 -7.08
C VAL A 55 -3.50 -6.08 -5.66
N TRP A 56 -4.23 -5.29 -4.86
CA TRP A 56 -4.65 -5.63 -3.51
C TRP A 56 -5.82 -4.75 -3.09
N GLU A 57 -6.75 -5.33 -2.32
CA GLU A 57 -7.91 -4.65 -1.76
C GLU A 57 -8.17 -5.20 -0.35
N TYR A 58 -8.59 -4.32 0.55
CA TYR A 58 -9.06 -4.65 1.88
C TYR A 58 -10.37 -3.90 2.16
N ASN A 59 -11.38 -4.66 2.61
CA ASN A 59 -12.66 -4.15 3.07
C ASN A 59 -12.94 -4.74 4.47
N GLY A 60 -12.83 -3.93 5.51
CA GLY A 60 -12.99 -4.43 6.88
C GLY A 60 -13.35 -3.37 7.91
N SER A 61 -13.27 -3.75 9.18
CA SER A 61 -13.80 -2.96 10.30
C SER A 61 -12.84 -1.93 10.88
N SER A 62 -11.54 -2.08 10.66
CA SER A 62 -10.55 -1.18 11.22
C SER A 62 -9.36 -0.94 10.30
N ILE A 63 -8.76 0.24 10.46
CA ILE A 63 -7.51 0.65 9.82
C ILE A 63 -6.38 -0.27 10.23
N LYS A 64 -6.30 -0.61 11.53
CA LYS A 64 -5.22 -1.45 12.05
C LYS A 64 -5.18 -2.80 11.34
N GLU A 65 -6.33 -3.45 11.22
CA GLU A 65 -6.46 -4.71 10.48
C GLU A 65 -6.08 -4.55 9.00
N GLY A 66 -6.48 -3.45 8.36
CA GLY A 66 -6.10 -3.16 6.97
C GLY A 66 -4.60 -2.96 6.79
N GLN A 67 -3.96 -2.24 7.71
CA GLN A 67 -2.51 -2.02 7.72
C GLN A 67 -1.74 -3.33 7.95
N GLU A 68 -2.21 -4.20 8.85
CA GLU A 68 -1.65 -5.54 9.07
C GLU A 68 -1.86 -6.44 7.83
N ALA A 69 -3.03 -6.36 7.20
CA ALA A 69 -3.34 -7.08 5.97
C ALA A 69 -2.42 -6.66 4.81
N PHE A 70 -2.16 -5.36 4.64
CA PHE A 70 -1.20 -4.85 3.66
C PHE A 70 0.21 -5.40 3.92
N GLN A 71 0.68 -5.34 5.18
CA GLN A 71 2.03 -5.74 5.55
C GLN A 71 2.29 -7.25 5.37
N THR A 72 1.25 -8.08 5.45
CA THR A 72 1.36 -9.54 5.42
C THR A 72 0.89 -10.17 4.12
N ALA A 73 0.20 -9.42 3.26
CA ALA A 73 -0.24 -9.92 1.96
C ALA A 73 0.95 -10.06 0.98
N PRO A 74 0.99 -11.14 0.18
CA PRO A 74 2.05 -11.38 -0.80
C PRO A 74 1.85 -10.57 -2.09
N ILE A 75 1.77 -9.25 -1.97
CA ILE A 75 1.38 -8.32 -3.06
C ILE A 75 2.48 -8.19 -4.12
N PHE A 76 3.75 -8.26 -3.72
CA PHE A 76 4.87 -7.83 -4.56
C PHE A 76 5.67 -9.02 -5.08
N ASP A 77 5.36 -9.50 -6.29
CA ASP A 77 5.94 -10.72 -6.87
C ASP A 77 5.84 -11.94 -5.91
N GLY A 78 4.72 -12.04 -5.17
CA GLY A 78 4.48 -13.09 -4.18
C GLY A 78 5.15 -12.85 -2.82
N LYS A 79 5.77 -11.69 -2.60
CA LYS A 79 6.41 -11.29 -1.35
C LYS A 79 5.58 -10.25 -0.61
N THR A 80 5.77 -10.23 0.71
CA THR A 80 5.21 -9.24 1.62
C THR A 80 5.93 -7.89 1.53
N PHE A 81 5.30 -6.82 2.01
CA PHE A 81 5.91 -5.49 2.09
C PHE A 81 7.29 -5.52 2.78
N TRP A 82 7.39 -6.20 3.92
CA TRP A 82 8.62 -6.25 4.71
C TRP A 82 9.79 -6.96 4.02
N GLU A 83 9.50 -7.89 3.11
CA GLU A 83 10.53 -8.59 2.34
C GLU A 83 11.11 -7.76 1.19
N VAL A 84 10.41 -6.70 0.78
CA VAL A 84 10.77 -5.91 -0.41
C VAL A 84 10.96 -4.42 -0.12
N GLU A 85 10.62 -3.94 1.07
CA GLU A 85 10.64 -2.51 1.40
C GLU A 85 11.99 -1.86 1.07
N GLN A 86 13.11 -2.57 1.27
CA GLN A 86 14.46 -2.08 0.96
C GLN A 86 14.69 -1.79 -0.52
N GLU A 87 13.98 -2.46 -1.41
CA GLU A 87 14.01 -2.29 -2.86
C GLU A 87 12.93 -1.30 -3.36
N MET A 88 12.02 -0.86 -2.48
CA MET A 88 10.94 0.06 -2.83
C MET A 88 11.38 1.50 -2.74
N GLU A 89 11.03 2.31 -3.74
CA GLU A 89 11.22 3.75 -3.74
C GLU A 89 9.92 4.46 -3.40
N TRP A 90 9.95 5.35 -2.41
CA TRP A 90 8.83 6.21 -2.11
C TRP A 90 8.94 7.50 -2.92
N VAL A 91 7.91 7.81 -3.72
CA VAL A 91 7.92 8.92 -4.68
C VAL A 91 7.42 10.24 -4.06
N ASP A 92 6.52 10.15 -3.07
CA ASP A 92 5.85 11.31 -2.45
C ASP A 92 6.34 11.59 -1.01
N CYS A 93 7.62 11.30 -0.73
CA CYS A 93 8.24 11.45 0.58
C CYS A 93 8.39 12.92 1.02
#